data_AF-A0A349PSR2-F1
#
_entry.id   AF-A0A349PSR2-F1
#
_cell.length_a   1.000
_cell.length_b   1.000
_cell.length_c   1.000
_cell.angle_alpha   90.00
_cell.angle_beta   90.00
_cell.angle_gamma   90.00
#
_symmetry.space_group_name_H-M   'P 1'
#
loop_
_entity.id
_entity.type
_entity.pdbx_description
1 polymer ?
#
loop_
_entity_poly.entity_id
_entity_poly.type
_entity_poly.pdbx_seq_one_letter_code
_entity_poly.pdbx_strand_id
1 'polypeptide(L)'
;MMFRYRQFLRRRKEAMRKMMQRSLSCLLTLAMVVTMLMTSTLAAEKSAKLEFDYSANYESSKVVSLEVYKGYPADSYAKEEEIFSQLEAITPQADGSYVVTAPGTYAYHVHGTGYYNILQLFNVTEADLTAGVKKLSVIGGKLGGNGFEPTIKPEKAPASYKVDLRDSMLIFWPEEINKHFALEPQNYTTPAFDGKHAANEFTSQEELMAFLKKMDAASGTMHLYSAGTTPNYKYDLPLALFTTSEIPANATLAEAAKIVKSNGKLNVWYQAQIHPNEPAAGEGALVMIDNFVNDPTYKALLDKVNIVIVPRINPDGSYLFSRATYDGFDMNRDHMSLKAAELAQLHTAYRLFMSEVVLDTHEFTFYGAYNDDWTSAGEYMENADDLETTPATSL
;
A
#
# COMPACT_ATOMS: atom_id res chain seq x y z
N MET A 1 92.37 -14.73 -39.50
CA MET A 1 91.32 -14.00 -40.25
C MET A 1 89.89 -14.49 -39.96
N MET A 2 89.64 -15.81 -39.86
CA MET A 2 88.31 -16.39 -39.58
C MET A 2 87.65 -15.97 -38.24
N PHE A 3 88.42 -15.72 -37.17
CA PHE A 3 87.87 -15.41 -35.85
C PHE A 3 87.18 -14.03 -35.79
N ARG A 4 87.76 -13.02 -36.46
CA ARG A 4 87.20 -11.66 -36.53
C ARG A 4 85.91 -11.60 -37.36
N TYR A 5 85.79 -12.42 -38.40
CA TYR A 5 84.58 -12.50 -39.23
C TYR A 5 83.39 -13.13 -38.48
N ARG A 6 83.63 -14.18 -37.69
CA ARG A 6 82.61 -14.78 -36.81
C ARG A 6 82.12 -13.80 -35.74
N GLN A 7 83.01 -12.99 -35.17
CA GLN A 7 82.64 -11.96 -34.19
C GLN A 7 81.79 -10.84 -34.82
N PHE A 8 82.10 -10.42 -36.04
CA PHE A 8 81.33 -9.42 -36.78
C PHE A 8 79.91 -9.91 -37.09
N LEU A 9 79.75 -11.14 -37.59
CA LEU A 9 78.45 -11.73 -37.87
C LEU A 9 77.60 -11.92 -36.59
N ARG A 10 78.23 -12.27 -35.47
CA ARG A 10 77.55 -12.42 -34.18
C ARG A 10 77.02 -11.08 -33.67
N ARG A 11 77.84 -10.01 -33.74
CA ARG A 11 77.41 -8.64 -33.39
C ARG A 11 76.27 -8.14 -34.28
N ARG A 12 76.31 -8.45 -35.58
CA ARG A 12 75.25 -8.03 -36.52
C ARG A 12 73.93 -8.78 -36.28
N LYS A 13 73.98 -10.07 -35.95
CA LYS A 13 72.80 -10.84 -35.51
C LYS A 13 72.22 -10.34 -34.19
N GLU A 14 73.06 -10.01 -33.21
CA GLU A 14 72.60 -9.43 -31.94
C GLU A 14 71.98 -8.05 -32.12
N ALA A 15 72.55 -7.20 -32.98
CA ALA A 15 71.99 -5.89 -33.30
C ALA A 15 70.61 -6.01 -33.98
N MET A 16 70.46 -6.91 -34.97
CA MET A 16 69.15 -7.19 -35.58
C MET A 16 68.15 -7.75 -34.58
N ARG A 17 68.56 -8.66 -33.70
CA ARG A 17 67.68 -9.22 -32.67
C ARG A 17 67.20 -8.15 -31.68
N LYS A 18 68.08 -7.25 -31.25
CA LYS A 18 67.72 -6.11 -30.38
C LYS A 18 66.80 -5.12 -31.09
N MET A 19 67.01 -4.87 -32.39
CA MET A 19 66.15 -4.01 -33.18
C MET A 19 64.75 -4.62 -33.35
N MET A 20 64.66 -5.91 -33.67
CA MET A 20 63.39 -6.65 -33.75
C MET A 20 62.66 -6.71 -32.40
N GLN A 21 63.40 -6.89 -31.29
CA GLN A 21 62.81 -6.86 -29.95
C GLN A 21 62.24 -5.47 -29.62
N ARG A 22 62.95 -4.39 -29.97
CA ARG A 22 62.46 -3.02 -29.76
C ARG A 22 61.23 -2.71 -30.61
N SER A 23 61.21 -3.12 -31.88
CA SER A 23 60.04 -2.93 -32.74
C SER A 23 58.84 -3.75 -32.26
N LEU A 24 59.06 -4.98 -31.78
CA LEU A 24 58.00 -5.82 -31.24
C LEU A 24 57.46 -5.24 -29.91
N SER A 25 58.33 -4.73 -29.04
CA SER A 25 57.92 -4.04 -27.82
C SER A 25 57.11 -2.77 -28.15
N CYS A 26 57.54 -1.94 -29.09
CA CYS A 26 56.76 -0.78 -29.52
C CYS A 26 55.39 -1.17 -30.10
N LEU A 27 55.31 -2.22 -30.90
CA LEU A 27 54.05 -2.73 -31.45
C LEU A 27 53.12 -3.26 -30.35
N LEU A 28 53.65 -3.95 -29.34
CA LEU A 28 52.86 -4.44 -28.20
C LEU A 28 52.38 -3.29 -27.30
N THR A 29 53.21 -2.29 -27.04
CA THR A 29 52.80 -1.10 -26.28
C THR A 29 51.75 -0.30 -27.05
N LEU A 30 51.91 -0.14 -28.36
CA LEU A 30 50.92 0.52 -29.21
C LEU A 30 49.61 -0.26 -29.25
N ALA A 31 49.66 -1.59 -29.36
CA ALA A 31 48.48 -2.44 -29.31
C ALA A 31 47.75 -2.32 -27.97
N MET A 32 48.48 -2.32 -26.82
CA MET A 32 47.90 -2.09 -25.50
C MET A 32 47.21 -0.72 -25.38
N VAL A 33 47.89 0.35 -25.84
CA VAL A 33 47.36 1.72 -25.80
C VAL A 33 46.13 1.85 -26.70
N VAL A 34 46.14 1.23 -27.88
CA VAL A 34 44.97 1.20 -28.77
C VAL A 34 43.82 0.40 -28.16
N THR A 35 44.07 -0.74 -27.51
CA THR A 35 43.02 -1.48 -26.79
C THR A 35 42.46 -0.69 -25.62
N MET A 36 43.30 0.02 -24.85
CA MET A 36 42.84 0.86 -23.73
C MET A 36 42.02 2.07 -24.20
N LEU A 37 42.41 2.69 -25.33
CA LEU A 37 41.68 3.82 -25.93
C LEU A 37 40.38 3.38 -26.63
N MET A 38 40.32 2.16 -27.16
CA MET A 38 39.08 1.60 -27.73
C MET A 38 38.10 1.12 -26.65
N THR A 39 38.59 0.67 -25.48
CA THR A 39 37.69 0.35 -24.35
C THR A 39 37.06 1.59 -23.71
N SER A 40 37.69 2.76 -23.80
CA SER A 40 37.17 4.00 -23.20
C SER A 40 36.21 4.80 -24.09
N THR A 41 35.91 4.34 -25.31
CA THR A 41 35.11 5.14 -26.28
C THR A 41 33.75 4.56 -26.64
N LEU A 42 33.33 3.39 -26.13
CA LEU A 42 32.02 2.78 -26.44
C LEU A 42 31.42 1.94 -25.29
N ALA A 43 31.63 2.30 -24.03
CA ALA A 43 30.64 1.94 -23.02
C ALA A 43 29.49 2.94 -23.17
N ALA A 44 28.48 2.62 -23.98
CA ALA A 44 27.22 3.35 -23.90
C ALA A 44 26.80 3.34 -22.43
N GLU A 45 26.61 4.51 -21.82
CA GLU A 45 26.05 4.59 -20.48
C GLU A 45 24.75 3.79 -20.49
N LYS A 46 24.72 2.69 -19.75
CA LYS A 46 23.54 1.83 -19.70
C LYS A 46 22.38 2.69 -19.18
N SER A 47 21.35 2.82 -19.98
CA SER A 47 20.21 3.67 -19.69
C SER A 47 18.95 2.97 -20.14
N ALA A 48 17.83 3.23 -19.45
CA ALA A 48 16.52 2.74 -19.84
C ALA A 48 15.57 3.91 -20.09
N LYS A 49 14.88 3.88 -21.23
CA LYS A 49 13.73 4.72 -21.47
C LYS A 49 12.54 4.18 -20.69
N LEU A 50 11.82 5.03 -19.97
CA LEU A 50 10.56 4.66 -19.32
C LEU A 50 9.40 4.79 -20.31
N GLU A 51 8.63 3.72 -20.48
CA GLU A 51 7.43 3.67 -21.32
C GLU A 51 6.20 3.44 -20.44
N PHE A 52 5.31 4.44 -20.42
CA PHE A 52 4.10 4.42 -19.60
C PHE A 52 2.88 3.98 -20.42
N ASP A 53 2.22 2.90 -19.98
CA ASP A 53 0.98 2.41 -20.54
C ASP A 53 -0.21 2.84 -19.68
N TYR A 54 -1.04 3.72 -20.24
CA TYR A 54 -2.22 4.30 -19.60
C TYR A 54 -3.49 3.48 -19.86
N SER A 55 -3.47 2.55 -20.81
CA SER A 55 -4.68 1.98 -21.43
C SER A 55 -5.57 1.18 -20.47
N ALA A 56 -5.02 0.69 -19.36
CA ALA A 56 -5.77 -0.03 -18.35
C ALA A 56 -6.71 0.89 -17.53
N ASN A 57 -6.27 2.12 -17.25
CA ASN A 57 -6.90 2.98 -16.23
C ASN A 57 -7.33 4.36 -16.74
N TYR A 58 -6.87 4.77 -17.93
CA TYR A 58 -7.12 6.10 -18.48
C TYR A 58 -7.46 6.03 -19.97
N GLU A 59 -8.36 6.92 -20.41
CA GLU A 59 -8.75 7.04 -21.81
C GLU A 59 -7.59 7.51 -22.72
N SER A 60 -6.69 8.34 -22.18
CA SER A 60 -5.44 8.75 -22.83
C SER A 60 -4.48 9.40 -21.84
N SER A 61 -3.20 9.53 -22.19
CA SER A 61 -2.22 10.27 -21.37
C SER A 61 -2.47 11.78 -21.26
N LYS A 62 -3.46 12.34 -21.96
CA LYS A 62 -3.74 13.78 -21.99
C LYS A 62 -4.66 14.25 -20.86
N VAL A 63 -5.29 13.32 -20.14
CA VAL A 63 -6.28 13.63 -19.08
C VAL A 63 -5.63 13.74 -17.70
N VAL A 64 -4.36 13.35 -17.58
CA VAL A 64 -3.56 13.38 -16.37
C VAL A 64 -2.15 13.91 -16.67
N SER A 65 -1.50 14.42 -15.65
CA SER A 65 -0.07 14.70 -15.63
C SER A 65 0.68 13.50 -15.06
N LEU A 66 1.93 13.32 -15.49
CA LEU A 66 2.83 12.32 -14.90
C LEU A 66 4.23 12.92 -14.75
N GLU A 67 4.75 12.88 -13.54
CA GLU A 67 6.11 13.28 -13.18
C GLU A 67 6.89 12.06 -12.64
N VAL A 68 8.21 12.05 -12.83
CA VAL A 68 9.07 10.94 -12.38
C VAL A 68 10.10 11.46 -11.40
N TYR A 69 10.33 10.69 -10.36
CA TYR A 69 11.27 10.98 -9.29
C TYR A 69 12.16 9.76 -9.01
N LYS A 70 13.35 10.02 -8.49
CA LYS A 70 14.25 9.01 -7.91
C LYS A 70 14.20 9.10 -6.39
N GLY A 71 14.22 7.94 -5.73
CA GLY A 71 14.12 7.81 -4.28
C GLY A 71 12.79 7.20 -3.84
N TYR A 72 12.60 7.18 -2.52
CA TYR A 72 11.36 6.73 -1.87
C TYR A 72 11.00 7.72 -0.73
N PRO A 73 9.72 7.84 -0.37
CA PRO A 73 9.29 8.66 0.77
C PRO A 73 9.65 7.98 2.10
N ALA A 74 10.49 8.61 2.91
CA ALA A 74 11.00 8.07 4.17
C ALA A 74 10.04 8.19 5.37
N ASP A 75 8.96 8.96 5.23
CA ASP A 75 7.97 9.17 6.30
C ASP A 75 6.52 9.07 5.74
N SER A 76 5.75 8.08 6.19
CA SER A 76 4.32 7.98 5.83
C SER A 76 3.43 9.05 6.44
N TYR A 77 3.91 9.77 7.45
CA TYR A 77 3.17 10.87 8.07
C TYR A 77 3.51 12.24 7.49
N ALA A 78 4.49 12.30 6.59
CA ALA A 78 4.84 13.52 5.88
C ALA A 78 3.68 13.99 5.02
N LYS A 79 3.54 15.32 4.92
CA LYS A 79 2.58 15.93 3.99
C LYS A 79 3.11 15.84 2.57
N GLU A 80 2.24 15.94 1.58
CA GLU A 80 2.59 15.90 0.16
C GLU A 80 3.83 16.74 -0.22
N GLU A 81 3.90 18.01 0.20
CA GLU A 81 5.07 18.88 -0.07
C GLU A 81 6.38 18.36 0.55
N GLU A 82 6.29 17.75 1.74
CA GLU A 82 7.43 17.19 2.45
C GLU A 82 7.88 15.89 1.79
N ILE A 83 6.95 15.04 1.34
CA ILE A 83 7.24 13.84 0.54
C ILE A 83 8.04 14.21 -0.70
N PHE A 84 7.56 15.18 -1.49
CA PHE A 84 8.29 15.58 -2.70
C PHE A 84 9.65 16.23 -2.41
N SER A 85 9.84 16.84 -1.23
CA SER A 85 11.15 17.37 -0.84
C SER A 85 12.21 16.30 -0.58
N GLN A 86 11.80 15.05 -0.33
CA GLN A 86 12.67 13.89 -0.13
C GLN A 86 13.08 13.21 -1.45
N LEU A 87 12.42 13.56 -2.56
CA LEU A 87 12.60 12.89 -3.85
C LEU A 87 13.39 13.75 -4.84
N GLU A 88 14.23 13.11 -5.65
CA GLU A 88 14.97 13.79 -6.73
C GLU A 88 14.14 13.77 -8.02
N ALA A 89 13.63 14.92 -8.46
CA ALA A 89 12.87 15.02 -9.69
C ALA A 89 13.72 14.70 -10.93
N ILE A 90 13.26 13.77 -11.76
CA ILE A 90 13.88 13.45 -13.05
C ILE A 90 13.36 14.42 -14.09
N THR A 91 14.26 15.10 -14.80
CA THR A 91 13.86 16.01 -15.88
C THR A 91 13.58 15.20 -17.15
N PRO A 92 12.39 15.34 -17.79
CA PRO A 92 12.12 14.68 -19.05
C PRO A 92 13.02 15.23 -20.17
N GLN A 93 13.30 14.40 -21.16
CA GLN A 93 13.99 14.78 -22.39
C GLN A 93 13.15 15.77 -23.20
N ALA A 94 13.75 16.39 -24.23
CA ALA A 94 13.07 17.36 -25.08
C ALA A 94 11.82 16.79 -25.81
N ASP A 95 11.75 15.47 -25.99
CA ASP A 95 10.59 14.77 -26.57
C ASP A 95 9.54 14.35 -25.53
N GLY A 96 9.73 14.74 -24.27
CA GLY A 96 8.86 14.41 -23.13
C GLY A 96 9.12 13.02 -22.51
N SER A 97 10.07 12.24 -23.03
CA SER A 97 10.38 10.92 -22.48
C SER A 97 11.27 10.99 -21.25
N TYR A 98 11.10 10.04 -20.33
CA TYR A 98 11.97 9.88 -19.17
C TYR A 98 13.04 8.82 -19.44
N VAL A 99 14.28 9.10 -19.04
CA VAL A 99 15.42 8.17 -19.15
C VAL A 99 16.09 8.07 -17.79
N VAL A 100 16.33 6.83 -17.35
CA VAL A 100 17.06 6.52 -16.11
C VAL A 100 18.39 5.86 -16.44
N THR A 101 19.43 6.14 -15.65
CA THR A 101 20.82 5.72 -15.93
C THR A 101 21.45 4.88 -14.82
N ALA A 102 20.74 4.66 -13.72
CA ALA A 102 21.22 3.90 -12.57
C ALA A 102 20.12 2.96 -12.06
N PRO A 103 20.50 1.79 -11.51
CA PRO A 103 19.57 0.99 -10.74
C PRO A 103 19.13 1.74 -9.47
N GLY A 104 17.97 1.39 -8.94
CA GLY A 104 17.46 1.93 -7.69
C GLY A 104 15.94 2.04 -7.67
N THR A 105 15.42 2.64 -6.59
CA THR A 105 14.00 2.93 -6.42
C THR A 105 13.65 4.27 -7.06
N TYR A 106 12.57 4.27 -7.81
CA TYR A 106 11.99 5.44 -8.47
C TYR A 106 10.50 5.51 -8.16
N ALA A 107 9.90 6.64 -8.45
CA ALA A 107 8.47 6.84 -8.34
C ALA A 107 7.93 7.57 -9.57
N TYR A 108 6.72 7.26 -9.99
CA TYR A 108 5.96 8.17 -10.83
C TYR A 108 4.78 8.72 -10.04
N HIS A 109 4.56 10.03 -10.16
CA HIS A 109 3.41 10.73 -9.62
C HIS A 109 2.43 10.95 -10.77
N VAL A 110 1.20 10.45 -10.63
CA VAL A 110 0.13 10.65 -11.61
C VAL A 110 -1.02 11.38 -10.93
N HIS A 111 -1.47 12.47 -11.53
CA HIS A 111 -2.53 13.32 -10.97
C HIS A 111 -3.31 14.05 -12.07
N GLY A 112 -4.52 14.47 -11.74
CA GLY A 112 -5.37 15.22 -12.64
C GLY A 112 -6.74 15.50 -12.02
N THR A 113 -7.43 16.53 -12.52
CA THR A 113 -8.78 16.85 -12.04
C THR A 113 -9.73 15.69 -12.33
N GLY A 114 -10.35 15.13 -11.30
CA GLY A 114 -11.29 14.00 -11.44
C GLY A 114 -10.64 12.61 -11.36
N TYR A 115 -9.34 12.53 -11.07
CA TYR A 115 -8.58 11.28 -10.95
C TYR A 115 -7.92 11.17 -9.58
N TYR A 116 -7.65 9.94 -9.13
CA TYR A 116 -6.87 9.72 -7.92
C TYR A 116 -5.46 10.33 -8.05
N ASN A 117 -5.00 10.97 -6.97
CA ASN A 117 -3.64 11.48 -6.83
C ASN A 117 -2.73 10.36 -6.31
N ILE A 118 -1.80 9.87 -7.13
CA ILE A 118 -1.06 8.63 -6.85
C ILE A 118 0.44 8.79 -7.06
N LEU A 119 1.22 8.35 -6.08
CA LEU A 119 2.66 8.10 -6.18
C LEU A 119 2.91 6.58 -6.21
N GLN A 120 3.25 6.04 -7.37
CA GLN A 120 3.60 4.61 -7.51
C GLN A 120 5.12 4.46 -7.49
N LEU A 121 5.62 3.67 -6.54
CA LEU A 121 7.03 3.28 -6.47
C LEU A 121 7.33 2.17 -7.50
N PHE A 122 8.52 2.16 -8.08
CA PHE A 122 8.98 1.08 -8.97
C PHE A 122 10.50 0.95 -8.92
N ASN A 123 11.00 -0.26 -9.13
CA ASN A 123 12.42 -0.55 -9.11
C ASN A 123 13.00 -0.56 -10.53
N VAL A 124 14.17 0.07 -10.72
CA VAL A 124 14.97 -0.03 -11.94
C VAL A 124 16.15 -0.94 -11.65
N THR A 125 16.29 -2.00 -12.46
CA THR A 125 17.35 -3.01 -12.29
C THR A 125 18.48 -2.83 -13.32
N GLU A 126 19.63 -3.45 -13.10
CA GLU A 126 20.69 -3.52 -14.12
C GLU A 126 20.20 -4.18 -15.43
N ALA A 127 19.25 -5.11 -15.33
CA ALA A 127 18.64 -5.77 -16.47
C ALA A 127 17.79 -4.78 -17.29
N ASP A 128 17.00 -3.92 -16.63
CA ASP A 128 16.23 -2.86 -17.29
C ASP A 128 17.16 -1.89 -18.05
N LEU A 129 18.25 -1.45 -17.41
CA LEU A 129 19.25 -0.58 -18.05
C LEU A 129 19.96 -1.25 -19.23
N THR A 130 20.15 -2.57 -19.18
CA THR A 130 20.75 -3.33 -20.28
C THR A 130 19.76 -3.55 -21.42
N ALA A 131 18.46 -3.68 -21.11
CA ALA A 131 17.39 -3.80 -22.10
C ALA A 131 17.13 -2.47 -22.85
N GLY A 132 17.51 -1.33 -22.28
CA GLY A 132 17.32 -0.02 -22.89
C GLY A 132 15.93 0.57 -22.69
N VAL A 133 15.01 -0.18 -22.09
CA VAL A 133 13.60 0.20 -21.91
C VAL A 133 13.01 -0.48 -20.68
N LYS A 134 12.19 0.24 -19.93
CA LYS A 134 11.34 -0.30 -18.87
C LYS A 134 9.90 0.13 -19.13
N LYS A 135 8.99 -0.84 -19.18
CA LYS A 135 7.56 -0.60 -19.37
C LYS A 135 6.86 -0.58 -18.02
N LEU A 136 5.97 0.38 -17.83
CA LEU A 136 5.23 0.61 -16.59
C LEU A 136 3.75 0.82 -16.93
N SER A 137 2.86 0.03 -16.32
CA SER A 137 1.44 0.33 -16.35
C SER A 137 1.14 1.45 -15.36
N VAL A 138 0.46 2.49 -15.83
CA VAL A 138 0.06 3.63 -14.99
C VAL A 138 -1.17 3.23 -14.20
N ILE A 139 -1.02 3.08 -12.88
CA ILE A 139 -2.10 2.72 -11.97
C ILE A 139 -2.95 3.95 -11.63
N GLY A 140 -4.20 3.72 -11.25
CA GLY A 140 -5.13 4.76 -10.82
C GLY A 140 -6.46 4.67 -11.54
N GLY A 141 -7.07 5.81 -11.82
CA GLY A 141 -8.37 5.89 -12.47
C GLY A 141 -9.16 7.10 -12.01
N LYS A 142 -10.39 7.21 -12.53
CA LYS A 142 -11.34 8.26 -12.14
C LYS A 142 -11.79 8.03 -10.69
N LEU A 143 -12.04 9.14 -10.00
CA LEU A 143 -12.67 9.15 -8.67
C LEU A 143 -14.11 8.63 -8.76
N GLY A 144 -14.61 8.02 -7.68
CA GLY A 144 -16.01 7.57 -7.55
C GLY A 144 -16.98 8.74 -7.36
N GLY A 145 -16.56 9.76 -6.62
CA GLY A 145 -17.23 11.03 -6.39
C GLY A 145 -18.26 11.06 -5.25
N ASN A 146 -18.47 9.96 -4.52
CA ASN A 146 -19.54 9.82 -3.51
C ASN A 146 -19.05 9.95 -2.05
N GLY A 147 -17.75 10.06 -1.81
CA GLY A 147 -17.13 9.96 -0.48
C GLY A 147 -16.58 8.56 -0.25
N PHE A 148 -16.16 8.23 0.99
CA PHE A 148 -15.55 6.91 1.28
C PHE A 148 -14.36 6.58 0.34
N GLU A 149 -13.61 7.59 -0.05
CA GLU A 149 -12.46 7.47 -0.93
C GLU A 149 -11.49 8.62 -0.61
N PRO A 150 -10.19 8.44 -0.87
CA PRO A 150 -9.17 9.47 -0.60
C PRO A 150 -9.30 10.67 -1.54
N THR A 151 -8.56 11.74 -1.24
CA THR A 151 -8.29 12.90 -2.14
C THR A 151 -9.45 13.86 -2.45
N ILE A 152 -10.71 13.50 -2.17
CA ILE A 152 -11.85 14.40 -2.39
C ILE A 152 -12.41 14.96 -1.08
N LYS A 153 -12.98 16.16 -1.17
CA LYS A 153 -13.93 16.63 -0.16
C LYS A 153 -15.31 16.06 -0.51
N PRO A 154 -15.91 15.21 0.35
CA PRO A 154 -17.27 14.74 0.12
C PRO A 154 -18.29 15.88 0.12
N GLU A 155 -19.37 15.73 -0.64
CA GLU A 155 -20.40 16.77 -0.81
C GLU A 155 -20.98 17.28 0.51
N LYS A 156 -21.22 16.37 1.47
CA LYS A 156 -21.82 16.69 2.78
C LYS A 156 -20.77 16.92 3.87
N ALA A 157 -19.50 17.10 3.52
CA ALA A 157 -18.46 17.40 4.49
C ALA A 157 -18.69 18.79 5.14
N PRO A 158 -18.42 18.95 6.45
CA PRO A 158 -18.62 20.23 7.12
C PRO A 158 -17.80 21.36 6.48
N ALA A 159 -18.20 22.61 6.73
CA ALA A 159 -17.42 23.76 6.29
C ALA A 159 -16.01 23.79 6.92
N SER A 160 -15.85 23.23 8.11
CA SER A 160 -14.56 23.08 8.81
C SER A 160 -13.70 21.95 8.28
N TYR A 161 -14.25 21.03 7.47
CA TYR A 161 -13.49 19.90 6.95
C TYR A 161 -12.34 20.40 6.08
N LYS A 162 -11.18 19.84 6.37
CA LYS A 162 -9.97 19.96 5.55
C LYS A 162 -9.52 18.53 5.27
N VAL A 163 -9.23 18.25 4.01
CA VAL A 163 -8.54 17.02 3.63
C VAL A 163 -7.24 16.99 4.43
N ASP A 164 -6.97 15.86 5.08
CA ASP A 164 -5.67 15.62 5.68
C ASP A 164 -4.65 15.51 4.54
N LEU A 165 -3.60 16.34 4.58
CA LEU A 165 -2.58 16.36 3.53
C LEU A 165 -1.76 15.05 3.47
N ARG A 166 -1.93 14.16 4.44
CA ARG A 166 -1.41 12.79 4.39
C ARG A 166 -2.27 11.86 3.53
N ASP A 167 -3.58 12.15 3.47
CA ASP A 167 -4.57 11.38 2.71
C ASP A 167 -4.86 12.01 1.33
N SER A 168 -4.13 13.07 0.95
CA SER A 168 -4.27 13.76 -0.34
C SER A 168 -3.60 13.01 -1.50
N MET A 169 -2.76 12.02 -1.20
CA MET A 169 -2.03 11.23 -2.18
C MET A 169 -1.93 9.77 -1.72
N LEU A 170 -2.26 8.84 -2.60
CA LEU A 170 -2.05 7.42 -2.38
C LEU A 170 -0.63 7.04 -2.77
N ILE A 171 0.05 6.27 -1.92
CA ILE A 171 1.41 5.78 -2.19
C ILE A 171 1.36 4.27 -2.29
N PHE A 172 1.77 3.74 -3.44
CA PHE A 172 1.78 2.31 -3.70
C PHE A 172 3.20 1.76 -3.80
N TRP A 173 3.41 0.61 -3.16
CA TRP A 173 4.66 -0.14 -3.23
C TRP A 173 4.94 -0.67 -4.64
N PRO A 174 6.21 -0.96 -4.99
CA PRO A 174 6.57 -1.62 -6.23
C PRO A 174 5.82 -2.94 -6.43
N GLU A 175 5.55 -3.29 -7.69
CA GLU A 175 4.83 -4.51 -8.06
C GLU A 175 5.50 -5.77 -7.49
N GLU A 176 6.84 -5.75 -7.40
CA GLU A 176 7.65 -6.83 -6.83
C GLU A 176 7.31 -7.07 -5.35
N ILE A 177 7.08 -6.02 -4.56
CA ILE A 177 6.67 -6.12 -3.16
C ILE A 177 5.21 -6.56 -3.08
N ASN A 178 4.33 -5.95 -3.88
CA ASN A 178 2.90 -6.27 -3.89
C ASN A 178 2.63 -7.75 -4.23
N LYS A 179 3.48 -8.40 -5.03
CA LYS A 179 3.38 -9.85 -5.32
C LYS A 179 3.47 -10.74 -4.09
N HIS A 180 4.13 -10.30 -3.02
CA HIS A 180 4.20 -11.06 -1.76
C HIS A 180 2.92 -10.96 -0.92
N PHE A 181 2.10 -9.95 -1.18
CA PHE A 181 0.79 -9.75 -0.56
C PHE A 181 -0.36 -10.20 -1.46
N ALA A 182 -0.07 -10.56 -2.71
CA ALA A 182 -1.04 -11.06 -3.65
C ALA A 182 -1.54 -12.46 -3.22
N LEU A 183 -2.85 -12.59 -3.12
CA LEU A 183 -3.52 -13.88 -2.96
C LEU A 183 -4.16 -14.27 -4.28
N GLU A 184 -4.33 -15.57 -4.51
CA GLU A 184 -5.18 -16.07 -5.60
C GLU A 184 -6.58 -15.43 -5.49
N PRO A 185 -7.26 -15.14 -6.62
CA PRO A 185 -8.58 -14.54 -6.58
C PRO A 185 -9.55 -15.33 -5.69
N GLN A 186 -9.99 -14.73 -4.60
CA GLN A 186 -10.90 -15.35 -3.63
C GLN A 186 -12.38 -15.22 -4.04
N ASN A 187 -12.67 -14.48 -5.12
CA ASN A 187 -14.02 -14.23 -5.64
C ASN A 187 -14.99 -13.66 -4.60
N TYR A 188 -14.50 -12.75 -3.75
CA TYR A 188 -15.33 -12.02 -2.81
C TYR A 188 -16.41 -11.22 -3.56
N THR A 189 -17.61 -11.15 -2.97
CA THR A 189 -18.76 -10.43 -3.55
C THR A 189 -19.36 -9.42 -2.57
N THR A 190 -18.61 -9.02 -1.55
CA THR A 190 -18.96 -7.90 -0.68
C THR A 190 -18.91 -6.60 -1.51
N PRO A 191 -19.52 -5.49 -1.04
CA PRO A 191 -19.77 -4.35 -1.92
C PRO A 191 -18.52 -3.80 -2.62
N ALA A 192 -17.41 -3.57 -1.91
CA ALA A 192 -16.15 -3.12 -2.52
C ALA A 192 -15.50 -4.10 -3.51
N PHE A 193 -15.89 -5.37 -3.52
CA PHE A 193 -15.32 -6.42 -4.39
C PHE A 193 -16.29 -6.90 -5.48
N ASP A 194 -17.42 -6.20 -5.69
CA ASP A 194 -18.40 -6.60 -6.71
C ASP A 194 -18.10 -6.05 -8.13
N GLY A 195 -17.02 -5.26 -8.25
CA GLY A 195 -16.51 -4.70 -9.50
C GLY A 195 -17.25 -3.46 -10.02
N LYS A 196 -18.10 -2.82 -9.20
CA LYS A 196 -18.87 -1.63 -9.61
C LYS A 196 -18.27 -0.30 -9.16
N HIS A 197 -17.40 -0.31 -8.15
CA HIS A 197 -16.77 0.88 -7.60
C HIS A 197 -15.52 1.28 -8.41
N ALA A 198 -15.15 2.55 -8.30
CA ALA A 198 -13.82 2.98 -8.71
C ALA A 198 -12.74 2.27 -7.87
N ALA A 199 -11.51 2.23 -8.39
CA ALA A 199 -10.43 1.39 -7.84
C ALA A 199 -10.09 1.65 -6.36
N ASN A 200 -10.33 2.87 -5.85
CA ASN A 200 -10.10 3.23 -4.45
C ASN A 200 -11.36 3.87 -3.82
N GLU A 201 -12.54 3.50 -4.32
CA GLU A 201 -13.83 3.84 -3.74
C GLU A 201 -14.30 2.64 -2.91
N PHE A 202 -14.57 2.87 -1.62
CA PHE A 202 -14.87 1.81 -0.66
C PHE A 202 -16.37 1.75 -0.33
N THR A 203 -16.78 0.67 0.33
CA THR A 203 -18.19 0.41 0.64
C THR A 203 -18.80 1.59 1.40
N SER A 204 -19.82 2.23 0.83
CA SER A 204 -20.54 3.30 1.51
C SER A 204 -21.31 2.77 2.74
N GLN A 205 -21.71 3.65 3.66
CA GLN A 205 -22.49 3.22 4.82
C GLN A 205 -23.84 2.59 4.42
N GLU A 206 -24.46 3.08 3.35
CA GLU A 206 -25.74 2.55 2.86
C GLU A 206 -25.57 1.13 2.30
N GLU A 207 -24.53 0.90 1.51
CA GLU A 207 -24.18 -0.42 0.98
C GLU A 207 -23.80 -1.40 2.08
N LEU A 208 -23.01 -0.96 3.07
CA LEU A 208 -22.67 -1.74 4.26
C LEU A 208 -23.95 -2.22 4.96
N MET A 209 -24.88 -1.31 5.26
CA MET A 209 -26.13 -1.68 5.93
C MET A 209 -27.03 -2.57 5.07
N ALA A 210 -27.07 -2.36 3.76
CA ALA A 210 -27.80 -3.24 2.84
C ALA A 210 -27.22 -4.65 2.82
N PHE A 211 -25.89 -4.76 2.79
CA PHE A 211 -25.17 -6.02 2.86
C PHE A 211 -25.44 -6.75 4.18
N LEU A 212 -25.32 -6.08 5.33
CA LEU A 212 -25.56 -6.69 6.63
C LEU A 212 -27.00 -7.20 6.80
N LYS A 213 -28.00 -6.43 6.34
CA LYS A 213 -29.40 -6.85 6.37
C LYS A 213 -29.65 -8.08 5.48
N LYS A 214 -29.02 -8.13 4.32
CA LYS A 214 -29.08 -9.29 3.42
C LYS A 214 -28.48 -10.53 4.09
N MET A 215 -27.32 -10.38 4.74
CA MET A 215 -26.61 -11.47 5.41
C MET A 215 -27.39 -12.01 6.62
N ASP A 216 -27.94 -11.12 7.45
CA ASP A 216 -28.82 -11.45 8.58
C ASP A 216 -30.05 -12.24 8.11
N ALA A 217 -30.76 -11.75 7.09
CA ALA A 217 -31.94 -12.42 6.54
C ALA A 217 -31.65 -13.80 5.91
N ALA A 218 -30.41 -14.03 5.46
CA ALA A 218 -29.98 -15.29 4.85
C ALA A 218 -29.42 -16.31 5.85
N SER A 219 -29.22 -15.93 7.11
CA SER A 219 -28.50 -16.72 8.11
C SER A 219 -29.38 -17.05 9.31
N GLY A 220 -29.35 -18.31 9.75
CA GLY A 220 -29.98 -18.72 11.01
C GLY A 220 -29.10 -18.49 12.24
N THR A 221 -27.85 -18.06 12.06
CA THR A 221 -26.85 -17.91 13.13
C THR A 221 -26.28 -16.51 13.23
N MET A 222 -26.68 -15.59 12.34
CA MET A 222 -26.34 -14.17 12.42
C MET A 222 -27.54 -13.40 12.96
N HIS A 223 -27.28 -12.41 13.80
CA HIS A 223 -28.27 -11.49 14.34
C HIS A 223 -27.72 -10.06 14.26
N LEU A 224 -28.37 -9.22 13.47
CA LEU A 224 -27.98 -7.83 13.28
C LEU A 224 -28.57 -6.92 14.37
N TYR A 225 -27.70 -6.17 15.04
CA TYR A 225 -28.04 -5.17 16.04
C TYR A 225 -27.43 -3.82 15.72
N SER A 226 -27.81 -2.80 16.48
CA SER A 226 -27.23 -1.46 16.43
C SER A 226 -26.82 -1.02 17.83
N ALA A 227 -25.65 -0.41 17.96
CA ALA A 227 -25.19 0.27 19.18
C ALA A 227 -25.76 1.70 19.29
N GLY A 228 -26.43 2.16 18.24
CA GLY A 228 -26.98 3.51 18.10
C GLY A 228 -26.53 4.16 16.79
N THR A 229 -26.56 5.48 16.75
CA THR A 229 -26.25 6.25 15.54
C THR A 229 -25.23 7.32 15.82
N THR A 230 -24.46 7.67 14.81
CA THR A 230 -23.53 8.79 14.87
C THR A 230 -24.23 10.13 15.06
N PRO A 231 -23.59 11.11 15.71
CA PRO A 231 -24.18 12.40 15.97
C PRO A 231 -24.39 13.24 14.71
N ASN A 232 -23.53 13.16 13.69
CA ASN A 232 -23.57 14.11 12.57
C ASN A 232 -24.37 13.58 11.39
N TYR A 233 -24.00 12.43 10.83
CA TYR A 233 -24.70 11.88 9.66
C TYR A 233 -25.83 10.90 9.98
N LYS A 234 -26.02 10.57 11.27
CA LYS A 234 -27.03 9.59 11.74
C LYS A 234 -26.81 8.20 11.14
N TYR A 235 -25.56 7.88 10.83
CA TYR A 235 -25.18 6.56 10.38
C TYR A 235 -25.31 5.56 11.54
N ASP A 236 -25.85 4.39 11.23
CA ASP A 236 -25.98 3.31 12.21
C ASP A 236 -24.60 2.76 12.59
N LEU A 237 -24.46 2.29 13.84
CA LEU A 237 -23.28 1.58 14.34
C LEU A 237 -23.63 0.08 14.47
N PRO A 238 -23.57 -0.69 13.36
CA PRO A 238 -24.09 -2.05 13.33
C PRO A 238 -23.16 -3.04 14.03
N LEU A 239 -23.77 -4.09 14.60
CA LEU A 239 -23.11 -5.24 15.17
C LEU A 239 -23.71 -6.52 14.58
N ALA A 240 -22.89 -7.36 13.98
CA ALA A 240 -23.26 -8.69 13.56
C ALA A 240 -22.91 -9.69 14.67
N LEU A 241 -23.91 -10.19 15.41
CA LEU A 241 -23.72 -11.25 16.38
C LEU A 241 -23.86 -12.61 15.69
N PHE A 242 -22.82 -13.43 15.75
CA PHE A 242 -22.84 -14.82 15.32
C PHE A 242 -22.87 -15.77 16.52
N THR A 243 -23.88 -16.63 16.56
CA THR A 243 -24.02 -17.68 17.58
C THR A 243 -24.90 -18.82 17.09
N THR A 244 -24.71 -20.02 17.65
CA THR A 244 -25.64 -21.15 17.46
C THR A 244 -26.69 -21.23 18.58
N SER A 245 -26.64 -20.34 19.57
CA SER A 245 -27.69 -20.24 20.59
C SER A 245 -28.96 -19.66 19.97
N GLU A 246 -30.12 -20.15 20.41
CA GLU A 246 -31.40 -19.60 19.98
C GLU A 246 -31.58 -18.18 20.56
N ILE A 247 -31.67 -17.20 19.66
CA ILE A 247 -31.97 -15.81 20.01
C ILE A 247 -33.44 -15.54 19.65
N PRO A 248 -34.28 -15.10 20.61
CA PRO A 248 -35.65 -14.73 20.32
C PRO A 248 -35.73 -13.63 19.26
N ALA A 249 -36.69 -13.71 18.34
CA ALA A 249 -36.79 -12.82 17.17
C ALA A 249 -36.84 -11.31 17.48
N ASN A 250 -37.23 -10.91 18.69
CA ASN A 250 -37.28 -9.51 19.14
C ASN A 250 -36.38 -9.26 20.36
N ALA A 251 -35.43 -10.15 20.64
CA ALA A 251 -34.49 -9.96 21.73
C ALA A 251 -33.68 -8.69 21.49
N THR A 252 -33.62 -7.83 22.48
CA THR A 252 -32.72 -6.69 22.50
C THR A 252 -31.26 -7.14 22.50
N LEU A 253 -30.34 -6.25 22.12
CA LEU A 253 -28.90 -6.53 22.18
C LEU A 253 -28.46 -7.03 23.57
N ALA A 254 -29.00 -6.45 24.64
CA ALA A 254 -28.69 -6.84 26.02
C ALA A 254 -29.20 -8.24 26.37
N GLU A 255 -30.38 -8.64 25.87
CA GLU A 255 -30.92 -9.99 26.07
C GLU A 255 -30.10 -11.03 25.29
N ALA A 256 -29.76 -10.74 24.03
CA ALA A 256 -28.90 -11.61 23.23
C ALA A 256 -27.51 -11.75 23.87
N ALA A 257 -26.91 -10.65 24.31
CA ALA A 257 -25.63 -10.65 25.03
C ALA A 257 -25.68 -11.51 26.31
N LYS A 258 -26.77 -11.44 27.07
CA LYS A 258 -26.96 -12.29 28.26
C LYS A 258 -27.02 -13.78 27.90
N ILE A 259 -27.68 -14.14 26.80
CA ILE A 259 -27.76 -15.53 26.32
C ILE A 259 -26.35 -16.03 26.00
N VAL A 260 -25.61 -15.33 25.13
CA VAL A 260 -24.29 -15.78 24.68
C VAL A 260 -23.25 -15.81 25.81
N LYS A 261 -23.35 -14.95 26.83
CA LYS A 261 -22.50 -15.03 28.02
C LYS A 261 -22.78 -16.22 28.91
N SER A 262 -24.02 -16.69 28.93
CA SER A 262 -24.44 -17.80 29.80
C SER A 262 -24.33 -19.17 29.14
N ASN A 263 -24.05 -19.22 27.83
CA ASN A 263 -23.97 -20.48 27.07
C ASN A 263 -22.63 -21.23 27.22
N GLY A 264 -21.64 -20.64 27.90
CA GLY A 264 -20.34 -21.27 28.19
C GLY A 264 -19.33 -21.28 27.03
N LYS A 265 -19.66 -20.69 25.88
CA LYS A 265 -18.72 -20.49 24.77
C LYS A 265 -17.88 -19.23 24.98
N LEU A 266 -16.69 -19.21 24.38
CA LEU A 266 -15.84 -18.03 24.32
C LEU A 266 -16.54 -16.93 23.48
N ASN A 267 -16.56 -15.70 23.97
CA ASN A 267 -17.05 -14.55 23.23
C ASN A 267 -15.86 -13.80 22.62
N VAL A 268 -15.92 -13.60 21.31
CA VAL A 268 -14.93 -12.84 20.55
C VAL A 268 -15.57 -11.54 20.08
N TRP A 269 -14.93 -10.41 20.34
CA TRP A 269 -15.29 -9.11 19.77
C TRP A 269 -14.30 -8.79 18.65
N TYR A 270 -14.79 -8.60 17.44
CA TYR A 270 -13.99 -8.16 16.31
C TYR A 270 -14.52 -6.81 15.83
N GLN A 271 -13.69 -5.78 15.91
CA GLN A 271 -14.01 -4.46 15.43
C GLN A 271 -13.00 -3.98 14.39
N ALA A 272 -13.46 -3.11 13.50
CA ALA A 272 -12.66 -2.63 12.38
C ALA A 272 -12.94 -1.15 12.06
N GLN A 273 -11.99 -0.56 11.33
CA GLN A 273 -12.10 0.80 10.77
C GLN A 273 -12.43 1.85 11.84
N ILE A 274 -11.69 1.81 12.96
CA ILE A 274 -11.68 2.88 13.96
C ILE A 274 -11.03 4.15 13.39
N HIS A 275 -9.97 3.98 12.60
CA HIS A 275 -9.44 4.99 11.71
C HIS A 275 -10.11 4.87 10.35
N PRO A 276 -10.84 5.90 9.92
CA PRO A 276 -11.62 5.81 8.70
C PRO A 276 -10.85 5.78 7.38
N ASN A 277 -9.65 6.38 7.35
CA ASN A 277 -8.73 6.32 6.21
C ASN A 277 -7.98 4.98 6.12
N GLU A 278 -8.37 3.98 6.91
CA GLU A 278 -7.88 2.60 6.88
C GLU A 278 -9.04 1.63 6.48
N PRO A 279 -9.61 1.78 5.26
CA PRO A 279 -10.83 1.09 4.83
C PRO A 279 -10.75 -0.43 4.65
N ALA A 280 -9.61 -0.98 4.25
CA ALA A 280 -9.38 -2.42 4.04
C ALA A 280 -9.70 -3.25 5.28
N ALA A 281 -9.51 -2.69 6.49
CA ALA A 281 -9.93 -3.32 7.73
C ALA A 281 -11.46 -3.53 7.77
N GLY A 282 -12.23 -2.51 7.38
CA GLY A 282 -13.69 -2.58 7.30
C GLY A 282 -14.18 -3.51 6.19
N GLU A 283 -13.55 -3.43 5.00
CA GLU A 283 -13.88 -4.33 3.89
C GLU A 283 -13.57 -5.80 4.21
N GLY A 284 -12.44 -6.05 4.91
CA GLY A 284 -12.09 -7.36 5.43
C GLY A 284 -13.11 -7.88 6.45
N ALA A 285 -13.63 -7.02 7.32
CA ALA A 285 -14.70 -7.40 8.25
C ALA A 285 -16.00 -7.80 7.52
N LEU A 286 -16.35 -7.15 6.42
CA LEU A 286 -17.49 -7.56 5.58
C LEU A 286 -17.25 -8.92 4.92
N VAL A 287 -16.04 -9.20 4.46
CA VAL A 287 -15.65 -10.52 3.93
C VAL A 287 -15.77 -11.59 5.01
N MET A 288 -15.32 -11.31 6.23
CA MET A 288 -15.44 -12.24 7.36
C MET A 288 -16.91 -12.52 7.71
N ILE A 289 -17.78 -11.50 7.65
CA ILE A 289 -19.22 -11.66 7.82
C ILE A 289 -19.79 -12.57 6.72
N ASP A 290 -19.43 -12.36 5.45
CA ASP A 290 -19.84 -13.23 4.34
C ASP A 290 -19.42 -14.69 4.60
N ASN A 291 -18.15 -14.90 4.99
CA ASN A 291 -17.61 -16.21 5.29
C ASN A 291 -18.38 -16.91 6.44
N PHE A 292 -18.69 -16.22 7.55
CA PHE A 292 -19.46 -16.82 8.64
C PHE A 292 -20.92 -17.13 8.26
N VAL A 293 -21.47 -16.49 7.23
CA VAL A 293 -22.80 -16.81 6.72
C VAL A 293 -22.77 -17.97 5.72
N ASN A 294 -21.80 -17.96 4.79
CA ASN A 294 -21.80 -18.79 3.59
C ASN A 294 -20.80 -19.95 3.60
N ASP A 295 -19.65 -19.83 4.29
CA ASP A 295 -18.60 -20.85 4.28
C ASP A 295 -18.78 -21.87 5.42
N PRO A 296 -18.94 -23.18 5.11
CA PRO A 296 -19.13 -24.22 6.13
C PRO A 296 -18.00 -24.33 7.15
N THR A 297 -16.76 -24.05 6.74
CA THR A 297 -15.57 -24.11 7.61
C THR A 297 -15.63 -23.03 8.68
N TYR A 298 -16.00 -21.81 8.30
CA TYR A 298 -16.19 -20.70 9.23
C TYR A 298 -17.40 -20.93 10.13
N LYS A 299 -18.51 -21.45 9.59
CA LYS A 299 -19.69 -21.80 10.38
C LYS A 299 -19.40 -22.84 11.46
N ALA A 300 -18.57 -23.84 11.16
CA ALA A 300 -18.17 -24.86 12.13
C ALA A 300 -17.41 -24.28 13.35
N LEU A 301 -16.81 -23.09 13.21
CA LEU A 301 -16.18 -22.41 14.34
C LEU A 301 -17.22 -21.93 15.37
N LEU A 302 -18.44 -21.58 14.93
CA LEU A 302 -19.51 -21.07 15.80
C LEU A 302 -20.01 -22.13 16.81
N ASP A 303 -19.70 -23.41 16.61
CA ASP A 303 -19.94 -24.45 17.63
C ASP A 303 -19.10 -24.23 18.90
N LYS A 304 -17.99 -23.49 18.80
CA LYS A 304 -17.02 -23.29 19.89
C LYS A 304 -17.02 -21.87 20.45
N VAL A 305 -17.42 -20.88 19.64
CA VAL A 305 -17.33 -19.46 19.99
C VAL A 305 -18.61 -18.72 19.61
N ASN A 306 -18.88 -17.60 20.29
CA ASN A 306 -19.77 -16.55 19.80
C ASN A 306 -18.90 -15.41 19.28
N ILE A 307 -19.30 -14.74 18.21
CA ILE A 307 -18.51 -13.65 17.60
C ILE A 307 -19.40 -12.44 17.43
N VAL A 308 -18.96 -11.27 17.87
CA VAL A 308 -19.58 -9.99 17.55
C VAL A 308 -18.65 -9.24 16.60
N ILE A 309 -19.13 -8.91 15.41
CA ILE A 309 -18.36 -8.15 14.41
C ILE A 309 -18.94 -6.74 14.27
N VAL A 310 -18.10 -5.72 14.47
CA VAL A 310 -18.39 -4.31 14.23
C VAL A 310 -17.55 -3.85 13.02
N PRO A 311 -18.10 -3.87 11.80
CA PRO A 311 -17.30 -3.68 10.60
C PRO A 311 -16.79 -2.25 10.42
N ARG A 312 -17.43 -1.27 11.06
CA ARG A 312 -17.02 0.14 10.98
C ARG A 312 -17.41 0.89 12.24
N ILE A 313 -16.40 1.25 13.03
CA ILE A 313 -16.58 1.96 14.30
C ILE A 313 -16.85 3.46 14.08
N ASN A 314 -16.21 4.06 13.07
CA ASN A 314 -16.27 5.50 12.83
C ASN A 314 -16.84 5.81 11.44
N PRO A 315 -18.17 5.63 11.22
CA PRO A 315 -18.76 5.81 9.90
C PRO A 315 -18.86 7.27 9.47
N ASP A 316 -18.97 8.22 10.41
CA ASP A 316 -18.94 9.64 10.06
C ASP A 316 -17.58 10.06 9.50
N GLY A 317 -16.50 9.65 10.16
CA GLY A 317 -15.16 9.88 9.64
C GLY A 317 -14.86 9.10 8.36
N SER A 318 -15.52 7.95 8.14
CA SER A 318 -15.32 7.12 6.92
C SER A 318 -15.89 7.78 5.69
N TYR A 319 -17.05 8.41 5.82
CA TYR A 319 -17.58 9.26 4.75
C TYR A 319 -16.60 10.37 4.38
N LEU A 320 -15.93 10.94 5.38
CA LEU A 320 -14.95 12.02 5.26
C LEU A 320 -13.55 11.57 4.82
N PHE A 321 -13.28 10.27 4.77
CA PHE A 321 -11.95 9.69 4.58
C PHE A 321 -10.87 10.41 5.40
N SER A 322 -11.13 10.56 6.70
CA SER A 322 -10.22 11.25 7.63
C SER A 322 -9.95 10.33 8.81
N ARG A 323 -8.69 10.23 9.25
CA ARG A 323 -8.30 9.39 10.40
C ARG A 323 -9.12 9.65 11.68
N ALA A 324 -9.53 10.90 11.89
CA ALA A 324 -10.27 11.30 13.09
C ALA A 324 -11.79 11.17 12.90
N THR A 325 -12.55 11.36 13.98
CA THR A 325 -14.00 11.58 13.88
C THR A 325 -14.32 12.88 13.17
N TYR A 326 -15.60 13.07 12.86
CA TYR A 326 -16.13 14.36 12.38
C TYR A 326 -15.70 15.56 13.26
N ASP A 327 -15.64 15.36 14.57
CA ASP A 327 -15.26 16.39 15.56
C ASP A 327 -13.74 16.44 15.84
N GLY A 328 -12.94 15.66 15.11
CA GLY A 328 -11.48 15.70 15.18
C GLY A 328 -10.86 14.87 16.32
N PHE A 329 -11.58 13.90 16.87
CA PHE A 329 -11.03 12.98 17.87
C PHE A 329 -10.37 11.76 17.20
N ASP A 330 -9.16 11.42 17.61
CA ASP A 330 -8.59 10.10 17.32
C ASP A 330 -9.19 9.09 18.33
N MET A 331 -10.09 8.23 17.86
CA MET A 331 -10.80 7.28 18.72
C MET A 331 -9.87 6.25 19.37
N ASN A 332 -8.77 5.88 18.70
CA ASN A 332 -7.76 4.97 19.27
C ASN A 332 -6.92 5.65 20.38
N ARG A 333 -7.21 6.92 20.71
CA ARG A 333 -6.67 7.65 21.87
C ARG A 333 -7.74 8.06 22.87
N ASP A 334 -9.00 7.68 22.64
CA ASP A 334 -10.16 8.20 23.39
C ASP A 334 -10.88 7.12 24.24
N HIS A 335 -10.34 5.90 24.33
CA HIS A 335 -10.96 4.78 25.09
C HIS A 335 -11.13 5.05 26.61
N MET A 336 -10.45 6.06 27.16
CA MET A 336 -10.57 6.43 28.58
C MET A 336 -11.47 7.64 28.82
N SER A 337 -11.44 8.63 27.93
CA SER A 337 -12.22 9.87 28.09
C SER A 337 -13.60 9.77 27.45
N LEU A 338 -13.75 8.92 26.42
CA LEU A 338 -14.99 8.65 25.70
C LEU A 338 -15.69 9.95 25.24
N LYS A 339 -14.91 10.86 24.66
CA LYS A 339 -15.40 12.13 24.11
C LYS A 339 -16.17 11.90 22.82
N ALA A 340 -15.74 10.96 21.99
CA ALA A 340 -16.44 10.56 20.78
C ALA A 340 -17.70 9.76 21.14
N ALA A 341 -18.86 10.24 20.70
CA ALA A 341 -20.15 9.64 21.04
C ALA A 341 -20.31 8.23 20.49
N GLU A 342 -19.77 7.94 19.31
CA GLU A 342 -19.80 6.62 18.69
C GLU A 342 -18.97 5.62 19.50
N LEU A 343 -17.80 6.05 20.00
CA LEU A 343 -16.95 5.21 20.84
C LEU A 343 -17.61 4.93 22.20
N ALA A 344 -18.27 5.92 22.81
CA ALA A 344 -19.03 5.75 24.04
C ALA A 344 -20.21 4.75 23.87
N GLN A 345 -20.91 4.82 22.73
CA GLN A 345 -21.98 3.89 22.36
C GLN A 345 -21.43 2.45 22.21
N LEU A 346 -20.31 2.28 21.52
CA LEU A 346 -19.68 0.96 21.35
C LEU A 346 -19.11 0.40 22.65
N HIS A 347 -18.55 1.22 23.54
CA HIS A 347 -18.16 0.77 24.89
C HIS A 347 -19.37 0.26 25.68
N THR A 348 -20.51 0.93 25.55
CA THR A 348 -21.77 0.48 26.18
C THR A 348 -22.21 -0.87 25.63
N ALA A 349 -22.17 -1.05 24.31
CA ALA A 349 -22.47 -2.33 23.67
C ALA A 349 -21.48 -3.43 24.08
N TYR A 350 -20.17 -3.16 24.03
CA TYR A 350 -19.11 -4.08 24.42
C TYR A 350 -19.29 -4.59 25.84
N ARG A 351 -19.64 -3.73 26.80
CA ARG A 351 -19.88 -4.10 28.21
C ARG A 351 -21.03 -5.07 28.40
N LEU A 352 -21.95 -5.18 27.45
CA LEU A 352 -23.00 -6.20 27.49
C LEU A 352 -22.39 -7.59 27.32
N PHE A 353 -21.41 -7.74 26.43
CA PHE A 353 -20.71 -9.00 26.12
C PHE A 353 -19.55 -9.28 27.08
N MET A 354 -18.71 -8.28 27.38
CA MET A 354 -17.44 -8.46 28.09
C MET A 354 -16.60 -9.59 27.49
N SER A 355 -16.42 -9.55 26.16
CA SER A 355 -15.74 -10.59 25.40
C SER A 355 -14.34 -10.91 25.94
N GLU A 356 -13.98 -12.19 25.92
CA GLU A 356 -12.68 -12.65 26.40
C GLU A 356 -11.54 -12.40 25.40
N VAL A 357 -11.88 -12.32 24.11
CA VAL A 357 -10.93 -11.96 23.04
C VAL A 357 -11.45 -10.74 22.30
N VAL A 358 -10.58 -9.77 22.08
CA VAL A 358 -10.87 -8.54 21.34
C VAL A 358 -9.87 -8.38 20.21
N LEU A 359 -10.37 -8.16 19.00
CA LEU A 359 -9.59 -7.88 17.81
C LEU A 359 -9.98 -6.50 17.31
N ASP A 360 -8.99 -5.61 17.14
CA ASP A 360 -9.15 -4.30 16.52
C ASP A 360 -8.23 -4.24 15.30
N THR A 361 -8.80 -4.29 14.09
CA THR A 361 -8.01 -4.32 12.85
C THR A 361 -7.82 -2.94 12.27
N HIS A 362 -6.57 -2.65 11.91
CA HIS A 362 -6.08 -1.41 11.31
C HIS A 362 -5.38 -1.72 9.99
N GLU A 363 -5.07 -0.68 9.23
CA GLU A 363 -4.09 -0.77 8.16
C GLU A 363 -2.71 -0.35 8.63
N PHE A 364 -1.70 -0.93 8.02
CA PHE A 364 -0.33 -0.57 8.27
C PHE A 364 0.11 0.48 7.25
N THR A 365 0.42 1.69 7.71
CA THR A 365 1.07 2.71 6.87
C THR A 365 2.57 2.43 6.80
N PHE A 366 3.33 3.13 5.93
CA PHE A 366 4.79 2.99 5.88
C PHE A 366 5.40 3.51 7.20
N TYR A 367 5.50 2.68 8.25
CA TYR A 367 6.21 3.09 9.46
C TYR A 367 7.70 3.22 9.12
N GLY A 368 8.23 4.42 9.36
CA GLY A 368 9.57 4.83 8.98
C GLY A 368 10.63 3.80 9.33
N ALA A 369 11.42 3.49 8.32
CA ALA A 369 12.68 2.77 8.40
C ALA A 369 13.71 3.62 9.15
N TYR A 370 13.57 3.80 10.46
CA TYR A 370 14.56 4.49 11.28
C TYR A 370 15.62 3.50 11.76
N ASN A 371 16.88 3.93 11.78
CA ASN A 371 17.92 3.20 12.51
C ASN A 371 17.60 3.14 14.01
N ASP A 372 18.21 2.19 14.73
CA ASP A 372 18.06 1.97 16.20
C ASP A 372 18.22 3.26 17.05
N ASP A 373 18.80 4.30 16.47
CA ASP A 373 18.82 5.65 16.99
C ASP A 373 17.76 6.53 16.29
N TRP A 374 16.57 6.60 16.88
CA TRP A 374 15.45 7.48 16.49
C TRP A 374 15.80 8.98 16.45
N THR A 375 17.00 9.38 16.90
CA THR A 375 17.51 10.76 16.83
C THR A 375 18.51 11.00 15.70
N SER A 376 18.95 9.94 15.02
CA SER A 376 19.86 10.02 13.88
C SER A 376 19.07 10.08 12.57
N ALA A 377 19.34 11.09 11.73
CA ALA A 377 18.74 11.26 10.42
C ALA A 377 19.30 10.28 9.36
N GLY A 378 19.63 9.04 9.76
CA GLY A 378 20.09 7.98 8.86
C GLY A 378 18.98 6.98 8.61
N GLU A 379 18.68 6.74 7.34
CA GLU A 379 17.59 5.87 6.86
C GLU A 379 18.00 4.37 6.95
N TYR A 380 17.09 3.50 7.36
CA TYR A 380 17.30 2.03 7.46
C TYR A 380 17.01 1.30 6.14
N MET A 381 16.33 1.95 5.19
CA MET A 381 15.94 1.35 3.91
C MET A 381 16.42 2.22 2.74
N GLU A 382 17.67 2.02 2.31
CA GLU A 382 18.19 2.67 1.10
C GLU A 382 17.71 1.95 -0.18
N ASN A 383 17.29 0.68 -0.07
CA ASN A 383 16.83 -0.15 -1.17
C ASN A 383 15.48 -0.81 -0.85
N ALA A 384 14.67 -1.07 -1.89
CA ALA A 384 13.37 -1.76 -1.75
C ALA A 384 13.48 -3.18 -1.16
N ASP A 385 14.68 -3.77 -1.18
CA ASP A 385 14.98 -5.10 -0.63
C ASP A 385 15.20 -5.08 0.90
N ASP A 386 15.31 -3.89 1.52
CA ASP A 386 15.56 -3.71 2.96
C ASP A 386 14.26 -3.78 3.80
N LEU A 387 13.12 -4.12 3.17
CA LEU A 387 11.81 -4.16 3.80
C LEU A 387 11.63 -5.41 4.69
N GLU A 388 11.85 -5.25 6.00
CA GLU A 388 11.32 -6.16 7.01
C GLU A 388 9.93 -5.67 7.48
N THR A 389 8.84 -6.20 6.92
CA THR A 389 7.51 -6.01 7.53
C THR A 389 7.24 -7.11 8.53
N THR A 390 7.12 -6.75 9.80
CA THR A 390 6.50 -7.64 10.80
C THR A 390 5.01 -7.31 10.87
N PRO A 391 4.09 -8.26 10.61
CA PRO A 391 2.70 -8.07 10.99
C PRO A 391 2.65 -7.86 12.51
N ALA A 392 2.35 -6.64 12.94
CA ALA A 392 2.28 -6.28 14.34
C ALA A 392 0.91 -6.71 14.89
N THR A 393 0.86 -7.87 15.54
CA THR A 393 -0.25 -8.22 16.42
C THR A 393 0.07 -7.74 17.83
N SER A 394 -0.55 -6.64 18.29
CA SER A 394 -0.58 -6.33 19.72
C SER A 394 -1.71 -7.14 20.36
N LEU A 395 -1.36 -8.14 21.16
CA LEU A 395 -2.30 -8.92 21.97
C LEU A 395 -2.67 -8.19 23.26
#